data_AF-A0A1E8FM29-F1
#
_entry.id   AF-A0A1E8FM29-F1
#
_cell.length_a   1.000
_cell.length_b   1.000
_cell.length_c   1.000
_cell.angle_alpha   90.00
_cell.angle_beta   90.00
_cell.angle_gamma   90.00
#
_symmetry.space_group_name_H-M   'P 1'
#
loop_
_entity.id
_entity.type
_entity.pdbx_description
1 polymer ?
#
loop_
_entity_poly.entity_id
_entity_poly.type
_entity_poly.pdbx_seq_one_letter_code
_entity_poly.pdbx_strand_id
1 'polypeptide(L)'
;MSLYEVGISRPRRNAWWRWFLVHPRADLLWAAALVGIWLVVSAVLGQPLMVEDVAEDSRRTVFQTLATLSGAVAGLILSSISMLVNVLGKKAPPGQRALPLERLAPDHRRQIGEAFLSVIPVLAVLLVAALATILVEGDSATGIWPLEAVVFTFGAAAALGLVRMAWALRRLIAIATS
;
A
#
# COMPACT_ATOMS: atom_id res chain seq x y z
N MET A 1 -19.37 15.78 5.65
CA MET A 1 -19.13 15.61 4.18
C MET A 1 -18.01 14.60 4.03
N SER A 2 -18.33 13.40 3.55
CA SER A 2 -17.34 12.33 3.34
C SER A 2 -16.42 12.65 2.15
N LEU A 3 -15.10 12.39 2.24
CA LEU A 3 -14.17 12.48 1.10
C LEU A 3 -14.66 11.70 -0.14
N TYR A 4 -15.54 10.72 0.08
CA TYR A 4 -16.12 9.85 -0.93
C TYR A 4 -17.38 10.43 -1.59
N GLU A 5 -18.05 11.41 -0.97
CA GLU A 5 -19.39 11.88 -1.42
C GLU A 5 -19.38 13.26 -2.11
N VAL A 6 -18.38 14.10 -1.90
CA VAL A 6 -18.40 15.45 -2.48
C VAL A 6 -17.92 15.44 -3.93
N GLY A 7 -18.88 15.49 -4.85
CA GLY A 7 -18.76 16.13 -6.16
C GLY A 7 -17.76 15.53 -7.15
N ILE A 8 -18.13 14.42 -7.81
CA ILE A 8 -17.77 14.23 -9.22
C ILE A 8 -19.06 14.42 -10.00
N SER A 9 -19.37 15.68 -10.29
CA SER A 9 -20.43 16.09 -11.20
C SER A 9 -19.94 15.89 -12.64
N ARG A 10 -19.72 14.64 -13.07
CA ARG A 10 -19.65 14.13 -14.46
C ARG A 10 -19.45 12.60 -14.50
N PRO A 11 -19.93 11.91 -15.55
CA PRO A 11 -20.76 10.71 -15.43
C PRO A 11 -19.99 9.40 -15.29
N ARG A 12 -20.62 8.42 -14.61
CA ARG A 12 -20.66 6.94 -14.76
C ARG A 12 -19.40 6.10 -15.06
N ARG A 13 -18.32 6.69 -15.57
CA ARG A 13 -17.11 6.03 -16.10
C ARG A 13 -16.08 5.64 -15.02
N ASN A 14 -16.18 6.21 -13.82
CA ASN A 14 -15.23 5.97 -12.72
C ASN A 14 -15.86 5.22 -11.52
N ALA A 15 -16.93 4.45 -11.73
CA ALA A 15 -17.54 3.64 -10.66
C ALA A 15 -16.54 2.65 -10.04
N TRP A 16 -15.70 2.05 -10.87
CA TRP A 16 -14.63 1.13 -10.47
C TRP A 16 -13.57 1.82 -9.61
N TRP A 17 -13.17 3.04 -9.98
CA TRP A 17 -12.20 3.82 -9.20
C TRP A 17 -12.77 4.22 -7.83
N ARG A 18 -14.03 4.67 -7.78
CA ARG A 18 -14.71 4.94 -6.49
C ARG A 18 -14.79 3.68 -5.63
N TRP A 19 -15.16 2.55 -6.23
CA TRP A 19 -15.28 1.28 -5.52
C TRP A 19 -13.93 0.82 -4.93
N PHE A 20 -12.85 0.92 -5.71
CA PHE A 20 -11.48 0.61 -5.29
C PHE A 20 -11.00 1.48 -4.11
N LEU A 21 -11.38 2.75 -4.10
CA LEU A 21 -11.03 3.67 -3.00
C LEU A 21 -11.80 3.35 -1.71
N VAL A 22 -13.01 2.81 -1.81
CA VAL A 22 -13.89 2.50 -0.66
C VAL A 22 -13.59 1.13 -0.04
N HIS A 23 -13.03 0.19 -0.81
CA HIS A 23 -12.79 -1.18 -0.35
C HIS A 23 -11.29 -1.48 -0.22
N PRO A 24 -10.62 -1.06 0.87
CA PRO A 24 -9.18 -1.31 1.06
C PRO A 24 -8.83 -2.81 1.09
N ARG A 25 -9.77 -3.66 1.53
CA ARG A 25 -9.61 -5.13 1.48
C ARG A 25 -9.59 -5.68 0.05
N ALA A 26 -10.04 -4.92 -0.94
CA ALA A 26 -9.99 -5.33 -2.34
C ALA A 26 -8.57 -5.31 -2.92
N ASP A 27 -7.60 -4.67 -2.27
CA ASP A 27 -6.20 -4.69 -2.74
C ASP A 27 -5.64 -6.10 -2.84
N LEU A 28 -5.94 -6.93 -1.84
CA LEU A 28 -5.52 -8.32 -1.84
C LEU A 28 -6.19 -9.11 -2.96
N LEU A 29 -7.46 -8.84 -3.24
CA LEU A 29 -8.18 -9.49 -4.34
C LEU A 29 -7.60 -9.09 -5.70
N TRP A 30 -7.32 -7.80 -5.90
CA TRP A 30 -6.71 -7.29 -7.13
C TRP A 30 -5.29 -7.80 -7.31
N ALA A 31 -4.50 -7.83 -6.24
CA ALA A 31 -3.16 -8.38 -6.26
C ALA A 31 -3.18 -9.88 -6.56
N ALA A 32 -4.06 -10.65 -5.90
CA ALA A 32 -4.20 -12.08 -6.15
C ALA A 32 -4.69 -12.36 -7.57
N ALA A 33 -5.59 -11.53 -8.12
CA ALA A 33 -6.01 -11.63 -9.51
C ALA A 33 -4.85 -11.36 -10.47
N LEU A 34 -4.04 -10.31 -10.22
CA LEU A 34 -2.88 -9.98 -11.04
C LEU A 34 -1.85 -11.12 -11.06
N VAL A 35 -1.49 -11.64 -9.87
CA VAL A 35 -0.56 -12.76 -9.73
C VAL A 35 -1.15 -14.05 -10.29
N GLY A 36 -2.45 -14.29 -10.10
CA GLY A 36 -3.14 -15.44 -10.68
C GLY A 36 -3.17 -15.42 -12.20
N ILE A 37 -3.41 -14.25 -12.81
CA ILE A 37 -3.32 -14.07 -14.26
C ILE A 37 -1.90 -14.37 -14.75
N TRP A 38 -0.88 -13.86 -14.06
CA TRP A 38 0.51 -14.16 -14.37
C TRP A 38 0.78 -15.67 -14.34
N LEU A 39 0.40 -16.36 -13.25
CA LEU A 39 0.58 -17.81 -13.10
C LEU A 39 -0.11 -18.61 -14.21
N VAL A 40 -1.37 -18.26 -14.54
CA VAL A 40 -2.11 -18.91 -15.61
C VAL A 40 -1.43 -18.71 -16.96
N VAL A 41 -0.99 -17.49 -17.26
CA VAL A 41 -0.29 -17.18 -18.52
C VAL A 41 1.04 -17.92 -18.59
N SER A 42 1.85 -17.91 -17.53
CA SER A 42 3.11 -18.66 -17.47
C SER A 42 2.89 -20.16 -17.70
N ALA A 43 1.89 -20.75 -17.03
CA ALA A 43 1.55 -22.15 -17.18
C ALA A 43 1.12 -22.51 -18.62
N VAL A 44 0.29 -21.66 -19.26
CA VAL A 44 -0.14 -21.86 -20.66
C VAL A 44 1.03 -21.74 -21.63
N LEU A 45 1.98 -20.85 -21.36
CA LEU A 45 3.15 -20.60 -22.21
C LEU A 45 4.35 -21.52 -21.89
N GLY A 46 4.24 -22.42 -20.92
CA GLY A 46 5.34 -23.27 -20.46
C GLY A 46 6.54 -22.47 -19.95
N GLN A 47 6.29 -21.29 -19.38
CA GLN A 47 7.29 -20.41 -18.78
C GLN A 47 7.39 -20.67 -17.27
N PRO A 48 8.49 -20.26 -16.61
CA PRO A 48 8.61 -20.26 -15.16
C PRO A 48 7.40 -19.58 -14.51
N LEU A 49 6.88 -20.16 -13.44
CA LEU A 49 5.65 -19.65 -12.83
C LEU A 49 5.90 -18.30 -12.16
N MET A 50 7.08 -18.13 -11.58
CA MET A 50 7.52 -16.88 -10.94
C MET A 50 8.98 -16.59 -11.33
N VAL A 51 9.87 -16.40 -10.35
CA VAL A 51 11.29 -16.10 -10.57
C VAL A 51 12.18 -17.32 -10.37
N GLU A 52 11.60 -18.53 -10.46
CA GLU A 52 12.25 -19.81 -10.17
C GLU A 52 13.57 -20.05 -10.91
N ASP A 53 13.64 -19.65 -12.18
CA ASP A 53 14.81 -19.82 -13.07
C ASP A 53 15.79 -18.63 -13.02
N VAL A 54 15.49 -17.60 -12.24
CA VAL A 54 16.39 -16.45 -12.03
C VAL A 54 17.53 -16.88 -11.12
N ALA A 55 18.75 -16.39 -11.38
CA ALA A 55 19.91 -16.69 -10.54
C ALA A 55 19.64 -16.38 -9.05
N GLU A 56 20.14 -17.25 -8.16
CA GLU A 56 19.93 -17.19 -6.71
C GLU A 56 20.21 -15.80 -6.12
N ASP A 57 21.39 -15.22 -6.43
CA ASP A 57 21.79 -13.89 -5.97
C ASP A 57 20.77 -12.81 -6.36
N SER A 58 20.19 -12.93 -7.55
CA SER A 58 19.21 -11.98 -8.06
C SER A 58 17.86 -12.12 -7.35
N ARG A 59 17.38 -13.36 -7.13
CA ARG A 59 16.15 -13.61 -6.35
C ARG A 59 16.30 -13.08 -4.93
N ARG A 60 17.43 -13.40 -4.28
CA ARG A 60 17.73 -12.96 -2.91
C ARG A 60 17.79 -11.44 -2.81
N THR A 61 18.42 -10.78 -3.78
CA THR A 61 18.46 -9.30 -3.87
C THR A 61 17.06 -8.70 -3.99
N VAL A 62 16.18 -9.30 -4.80
CA VAL A 62 14.79 -8.84 -4.95
C VAL A 62 14.03 -8.94 -3.63
N PHE A 63 14.07 -10.11 -2.96
CA PHE A 63 13.36 -10.29 -1.69
C PHE A 63 13.93 -9.44 -0.57
N GLN A 64 15.25 -9.26 -0.51
CA GLN A 64 15.88 -8.35 0.45
C GLN A 64 15.44 -6.91 0.20
N THR A 65 15.43 -6.47 -1.05
CA THR A 65 14.98 -5.12 -1.41
C THR A 65 13.52 -4.91 -1.02
N LEU A 66 12.64 -5.89 -1.28
CA LEU A 66 11.23 -5.83 -0.88
C LEU A 66 11.07 -5.77 0.64
N ALA A 67 11.83 -6.59 1.39
CA ALA A 67 11.84 -6.55 2.85
C ALA A 67 12.27 -5.17 3.37
N THR A 68 13.39 -4.66 2.87
CA THR A 68 13.92 -3.35 3.27
C THR A 68 12.96 -2.21 2.93
N LEU A 69 12.43 -2.16 1.71
CA LEU A 69 11.45 -1.16 1.30
C LEU A 69 10.19 -1.24 2.15
N SER A 70 9.70 -2.45 2.43
CA SER A 70 8.50 -2.64 3.23
C SER A 70 8.68 -2.09 4.65
N GLY A 71 9.79 -2.46 5.31
CA GLY A 71 10.13 -1.95 6.64
C GLY A 71 10.32 -0.43 6.65
N ALA A 72 11.03 0.11 5.67
CA ALA A 72 11.27 1.56 5.56
C ALA A 72 9.97 2.34 5.35
N VAL A 73 9.10 1.90 4.43
CA VAL A 73 7.83 2.56 4.14
C VAL A 73 6.88 2.46 5.33
N ALA A 74 6.81 1.31 6.01
CA ALA A 74 6.01 1.16 7.23
C ALA A 74 6.50 2.12 8.34
N GLY A 75 7.82 2.25 8.52
CA GLY A 75 8.41 3.19 9.46
C GLY A 75 8.09 4.66 9.14
N LEU A 76 8.18 5.04 7.86
CA LEU A 76 7.81 6.39 7.40
C LEU A 76 6.33 6.70 7.64
N ILE A 77 5.45 5.73 7.37
CA ILE A 77 4.01 5.85 7.65
C ILE A 77 3.78 6.06 9.14
N LEU A 78 4.40 5.24 10.00
CA LEU A 78 4.21 5.33 11.45
C LEU A 78 4.75 6.65 12.02
N SER A 79 5.93 7.08 11.56
CA SER A 79 6.52 8.38 11.92
C SER A 79 5.62 9.55 11.51
N SER A 80 5.08 9.51 10.29
CA SER A 80 4.16 10.54 9.77
C SER A 80 2.87 10.60 10.60
N ILE A 81 2.29 9.45 10.95
CA ILE A 81 1.11 9.39 11.83
C ILE A 81 1.44 9.94 13.22
N SER A 82 2.58 9.56 13.80
CA SER A 82 3.02 10.05 15.11
C SER A 82 3.18 11.57 15.11
N MET A 83 3.82 12.12 14.08
CA MET A 83 3.93 13.56 13.89
C MET A 83 2.56 14.22 13.73
N LEU A 84 1.66 13.64 12.94
CA LEU A 84 0.29 14.14 12.78
C LEU A 84 -0.43 14.19 14.13
N VAL A 85 -0.42 13.10 14.90
CA VAL A 85 -1.05 13.04 16.22
C VAL A 85 -0.44 14.06 17.18
N ASN A 86 0.89 14.20 17.19
CA ASN A 86 1.59 15.14 18.05
C ASN A 86 1.28 16.62 17.67
N VAL A 87 1.24 16.94 16.38
CA VAL A 87 0.89 18.28 15.90
C VAL A 87 -0.58 18.59 16.17
N LEU A 88 -1.48 17.63 15.96
CA LEU A 88 -2.91 17.80 16.22
C LEU A 88 -3.27 17.83 17.72
N GLY A 89 -2.47 17.17 18.56
CA GLY A 89 -2.63 17.18 20.01
C GLY A 89 -2.21 18.51 20.64
N LYS A 90 -1.37 19.30 19.96
CA LYS A 90 -1.00 20.64 20.38
C LYS A 90 -2.07 21.64 19.95
N LYS A 91 -2.98 22.01 20.87
CA LYS A 91 -3.88 23.16 20.67
C LYS A 91 -3.04 24.43 20.47
N ALA A 92 -3.35 25.22 19.45
CA ALA A 92 -2.72 26.52 19.27
C ALA A 92 -2.94 27.41 20.51
N PRO A 93 -1.91 28.14 20.99
CA PRO A 93 -2.08 29.13 22.04
C PRO A 93 -3.12 30.18 21.63
N PRO A 94 -3.95 30.69 22.56
CA PRO A 94 -4.96 31.69 22.23
C PRO A 94 -4.29 32.93 21.62
N GLY A 95 -4.64 33.28 20.38
CA GLY A 95 -4.15 34.46 19.67
C GLY A 95 -3.26 34.19 18.44
N GLN A 96 -2.88 32.94 18.15
CA GLN A 96 -2.16 32.61 16.91
C GLN A 96 -3.11 32.08 15.82
N ARG A 97 -2.79 32.35 14.54
CA ARG A 97 -3.53 31.81 13.39
C ARG A 97 -3.64 30.29 13.53
N ALA A 98 -4.88 29.81 13.55
CA ALA A 98 -5.22 28.40 13.51
C ALA A 98 -4.33 27.65 12.52
N LEU A 99 -3.72 26.54 12.95
CA LEU A 99 -2.88 25.71 12.07
C LEU A 99 -3.73 25.33 10.83
N PRO A 100 -3.15 25.24 9.62
CA PRO A 100 -3.90 24.88 8.40
C PRO A 100 -4.72 23.60 8.56
N LEU A 101 -4.27 22.67 9.43
CA LEU A 101 -4.97 21.44 9.78
C LEU A 101 -6.23 21.65 10.64
N GLU A 102 -6.37 22.71 11.43
CA GLU A 102 -7.60 23.07 12.16
C GLU A 102 -8.76 23.45 11.23
N ARG A 103 -8.47 23.83 9.98
CA ARG A 103 -9.49 24.02 8.94
C ARG A 103 -10.02 22.70 8.37
N LEU A 104 -9.32 21.58 8.56
CA LEU A 104 -9.84 20.26 8.16
C LEU A 104 -10.84 19.76 9.20
N ALA A 105 -12.06 19.50 8.75
CA ALA A 105 -13.11 18.88 9.57
C ALA A 105 -12.61 17.54 10.17
N PRO A 106 -13.05 17.18 11.39
CA PRO A 106 -12.62 15.97 12.10
C PRO A 106 -12.72 14.69 11.25
N ASP A 107 -13.75 14.60 10.41
CA ASP A 107 -13.99 13.47 9.51
C ASP A 107 -12.83 13.23 8.52
N HIS A 108 -12.21 14.31 8.00
CA HIS A 108 -11.11 14.20 7.05
C HIS A 108 -9.83 13.67 7.71
N ARG A 109 -9.59 14.05 8.98
CA ARG A 109 -8.43 13.58 9.76
C ARG A 109 -8.53 12.10 10.07
N ARG A 110 -9.73 11.64 10.44
CA ARG A 110 -9.99 10.22 10.69
C ARG A 110 -9.80 9.37 9.43
N GLN A 111 -10.28 9.87 8.29
CA GLN A 111 -10.13 9.19 7.00
C GLN A 111 -8.66 9.09 6.56
N ILE A 112 -7.82 10.08 6.87
CA ILE A 112 -6.36 10.01 6.67
C ILE A 112 -5.77 8.89 7.53
N GLY A 113 -6.05 8.92 8.84
CA GLY A 113 -5.54 7.90 9.74
C GLY A 113 -5.92 6.49 9.29
N GLU A 114 -7.18 6.28 8.91
CA GLU A 114 -7.68 4.99 8.42
C GLU A 114 -6.99 4.56 7.11
N ALA A 115 -6.78 5.48 6.16
CA ALA A 115 -6.10 5.17 4.90
C ALA A 115 -4.64 4.73 5.14
N PHE A 116 -3.90 5.43 6.00
CA PHE A 116 -2.51 5.08 6.31
C PHE A 116 -2.42 3.78 7.12
N LEU A 117 -3.28 3.61 8.14
CA LEU A 117 -3.32 2.41 8.97
C LEU A 117 -3.72 1.15 8.19
N SER A 118 -4.48 1.31 7.10
CA SER A 118 -4.89 0.16 6.27
C SER A 118 -3.74 -0.52 5.52
N VAL A 119 -2.63 0.20 5.26
CA VAL A 119 -1.49 -0.31 4.47
C VAL A 119 -0.46 -1.01 5.35
N ILE A 120 -0.32 -0.62 6.61
CA ILE A 120 0.70 -1.15 7.54
C ILE A 120 0.64 -2.68 7.69
N PRO A 121 -0.53 -3.32 7.87
CA PRO A 121 -0.58 -4.77 8.00
C PRO A 121 -0.06 -5.51 6.77
N VAL A 122 -0.35 -4.98 5.57
CA VAL A 122 0.09 -5.58 4.30
C VAL A 122 1.61 -5.47 4.16
N LEU A 123 2.19 -4.32 4.52
CA LEU A 123 3.65 -4.14 4.56
C LEU A 123 4.32 -5.07 5.58
N ALA A 124 3.75 -5.19 6.78
CA ALA A 124 4.27 -6.10 7.80
C ALA A 124 4.26 -7.57 7.31
N VAL A 125 3.18 -8.02 6.68
CA VAL A 125 3.10 -9.37 6.11
C VAL A 125 4.08 -9.54 4.94
N LEU A 126 4.21 -8.53 4.06
CA LEU A 126 5.21 -8.54 2.98
C LEU A 126 6.63 -8.69 3.52
N LEU A 127 6.98 -7.95 4.57
CA LEU A 127 8.28 -8.03 5.22
C LEU A 127 8.55 -9.45 5.72
N VAL A 128 7.60 -10.03 6.47
CA VAL A 128 7.73 -11.38 7.01
C VAL A 128 7.80 -12.42 5.89
N ALA A 129 6.95 -12.31 4.87
CA ALA A 129 6.94 -13.23 3.73
C ALA A 129 8.26 -13.18 2.94
N ALA A 130 8.79 -11.98 2.69
CA ALA A 130 10.05 -11.81 1.98
C ALA A 130 11.24 -12.41 2.77
N LEU A 131 11.30 -12.17 4.08
CA LEU A 131 12.32 -12.78 4.94
C LEU A 131 12.17 -14.30 5.04
N ALA A 132 10.95 -14.80 5.18
CA ALA A 132 10.68 -16.23 5.19
C ALA A 132 11.10 -16.89 3.87
N THR A 133 10.86 -16.24 2.74
CA THR A 133 11.27 -16.74 1.42
C THR A 133 12.79 -16.84 1.33
N ILE A 134 13.54 -15.81 1.77
CA ILE A 134 15.01 -15.86 1.83
C ILE A 134 15.52 -17.02 2.71
N LEU A 135 14.87 -17.24 3.86
CA LEU A 135 15.27 -18.29 4.80
C LEU A 135 14.95 -19.70 4.30
N VAL A 136 13.80 -19.87 3.63
CA VAL A 136 13.32 -21.18 3.16
C VAL A 136 13.96 -21.56 1.84
N GLU A 137 14.15 -20.63 0.91
CA GLU A 137 14.87 -20.91 -0.34
C GLU A 137 16.34 -21.22 -0.08
N GLY A 138 16.97 -20.56 0.91
CA GLY A 138 18.37 -20.79 1.25
C GLY A 138 19.26 -20.70 0.01
N ASP A 139 20.02 -21.77 -0.24
CA ASP A 139 20.93 -21.92 -1.40
C ASP A 139 20.31 -22.83 -2.49
N SER A 140 18.98 -22.90 -2.58
CA SER A 140 18.30 -23.72 -3.57
C SER A 140 18.58 -23.21 -4.99
N ALA A 141 19.02 -24.11 -5.87
CA ALA A 141 19.30 -23.79 -7.28
C ALA A 141 18.06 -23.22 -7.99
N THR A 142 16.87 -23.72 -7.62
CA THR A 142 15.57 -23.31 -8.15
C THR A 142 14.74 -22.62 -7.06
N GLY A 143 14.06 -21.54 -7.42
CA GLY A 143 13.12 -20.85 -6.51
C GLY A 143 11.89 -21.70 -6.13
N ILE A 144 11.15 -21.26 -5.12
CA ILE A 144 9.95 -21.94 -4.61
C ILE A 144 8.72 -21.10 -4.96
N TRP A 145 8.15 -21.30 -6.15
CA TRP A 145 7.10 -20.43 -6.69
C TRP A 145 5.92 -20.14 -5.75
N PRO A 146 5.44 -21.05 -4.86
CA PRO A 146 4.34 -20.71 -3.97
C PRO A 146 4.71 -19.59 -3.00
N LEU A 147 5.95 -19.58 -2.49
CA LEU A 147 6.44 -18.52 -1.60
C LEU A 147 6.65 -17.23 -2.37
N GLU A 148 7.27 -17.32 -3.55
CA GLU A 148 7.47 -16.17 -4.44
C GLU A 148 6.12 -15.51 -4.76
N ALA A 149 5.11 -16.29 -5.17
CA ALA A 149 3.77 -15.81 -5.48
C ALA A 149 3.10 -15.10 -4.29
N VAL A 150 3.30 -15.59 -3.06
CA VAL A 150 2.83 -14.93 -1.85
C VAL A 150 3.50 -13.57 -1.67
N VAL A 151 4.83 -13.50 -1.82
CA VAL A 151 5.59 -12.24 -1.72
C VAL A 151 5.13 -11.24 -2.78
N PHE A 152 5.01 -11.66 -4.05
CA PHE A 152 4.55 -10.80 -5.13
C PHE A 152 3.10 -10.34 -4.93
N THR A 153 2.23 -11.18 -4.37
CA THR A 153 0.85 -10.80 -4.04
C THR A 153 0.83 -9.69 -2.99
N PHE A 154 1.56 -9.85 -1.88
CA PHE A 154 1.61 -8.81 -0.86
C PHE A 154 2.34 -7.55 -1.35
N GLY A 155 3.35 -7.68 -2.21
CA GLY A 155 4.04 -6.57 -2.86
C GLY A 155 3.10 -5.73 -3.73
N ALA A 156 2.31 -6.38 -4.58
CA ALA A 156 1.32 -5.73 -5.41
C ALA A 156 0.20 -5.09 -4.57
N ALA A 157 -0.29 -5.79 -3.53
CA ALA A 157 -1.30 -5.24 -2.62
C ALA A 157 -0.78 -4.00 -1.87
N ALA A 158 0.47 -4.03 -1.41
CA ALA A 158 1.11 -2.88 -0.77
C ALA A 158 1.23 -1.69 -1.75
N ALA A 159 1.66 -1.94 -2.99
CA ALA A 159 1.75 -0.91 -4.02
C ALA A 159 0.38 -0.26 -4.30
N LEU A 160 -0.69 -1.06 -4.44
CA LEU A 160 -2.06 -0.55 -4.61
C LEU A 160 -2.52 0.29 -3.42
N GLY A 161 -2.23 -0.17 -2.20
CA GLY A 161 -2.51 0.57 -0.96
C GLY A 161 -1.79 1.92 -0.91
N LEU A 162 -0.51 1.96 -1.30
CA LEU A 162 0.27 3.20 -1.38
C LEU A 162 -0.25 4.16 -2.45
N VAL A 163 -0.67 3.65 -3.62
CA VAL A 163 -1.32 4.48 -4.66
C VAL A 163 -2.61 5.09 -4.13
N ARG A 164 -3.43 4.33 -3.40
CA ARG A 164 -4.63 4.86 -2.74
C ARG A 164 -4.28 5.95 -1.74
N MET A 165 -3.27 5.72 -0.91
CA MET A 165 -2.79 6.69 0.08
C MET A 165 -2.33 8.00 -0.58
N ALA A 166 -1.53 7.91 -1.64
CA ALA A 166 -1.05 9.06 -2.40
C ALA A 166 -2.21 9.84 -3.06
N TRP A 167 -3.21 9.13 -3.60
CA TRP A 167 -4.40 9.77 -4.15
C TRP A 167 -5.20 10.51 -3.08
N ALA A 168 -5.40 9.91 -1.91
CA ALA A 168 -6.11 10.53 -0.79
C ALA A 168 -5.38 11.82 -0.35
N LEU A 169 -4.05 11.77 -0.21
CA LEU A 169 -3.22 12.91 0.15
C LEU A 169 -3.31 14.04 -0.89
N ARG A 170 -3.20 13.71 -2.18
CA ARG A 170 -3.31 14.69 -3.27
C ARG A 170 -4.66 15.43 -3.21
N ARG A 171 -5.74 14.71 -2.96
CA ARG A 171 -7.08 15.30 -2.88
C ARG A 171 -7.26 16.21 -1.67
N LEU A 172 -6.67 15.83 -0.54
CA LEU A 172 -6.67 16.66 0.66
C LEU A 172 -5.90 17.95 0.48
N ILE A 173 -4.74 17.91 -0.15
CA ILE A 173 -3.97 19.11 -0.47
C ILE A 173 -4.83 20.05 -1.31
N ALA A 174 -5.50 19.54 -2.35
CA ALA A 174 -6.37 20.34 -3.20
C ALA A 174 -7.50 21.04 -2.42
N ILE A 175 -8.12 20.35 -1.44
CA ILE A 175 -9.18 20.92 -0.58
C ILE A 175 -8.61 21.94 0.43
N ALA A 176 -7.42 21.67 0.98
CA ALA A 176 -6.81 22.55 1.97
C ALA A 176 -6.28 23.86 1.34
N THR A 177 -5.94 23.83 0.05
CA THR A 177 -5.45 25.00 -0.71
C THR A 177 -6.54 25.78 -1.44
N SER A 178 -7.77 25.26 -1.52
CA SER A 178 -8.95 25.96 -2.08
C SER A 178 -9.66 26.79 -1.01
#